data_AF-A0A846Y4L3-F1
#
_entry.id   AF-A0A846Y4L3-F1
#
_cell.length_a   1.000
_cell.length_b   1.000
_cell.length_c   1.000
_cell.angle_alpha   90.00
_cell.angle_beta   90.00
_cell.angle_gamma   90.00
#
_symmetry.space_group_name_H-M   'P 1'
#
loop_
_entity.id
_entity.type
_entity.pdbx_description
1 polymer ?
#
loop_
_entity_poly.entity_id
_entity_poly.type
_entity_poly.pdbx_seq_one_letter_code
_entity_poly.pdbx_strand_id
1 'polypeptide(L)'
;MKVISAILCSVVAAGIAACCTGTASATGVQCSARDGADVTIVAGTTACRAAGVDSGQARSAGLDGVGYAKATAGAIALGIGVSGGIGASEGLTGIPVAVGMGPDAFAFSSIAGEPDPRRIGLSLAANGSQAQVITAERSTVCLGAAALAWDSRTGAACLATPLGSWRAPATP
;
A
#
# COMPACT_ATOMS: atom_id res chain seq x y z
N MET A 1 -35.22 -23.88 32.16
CA MET A 1 -35.32 -23.63 30.70
C MET A 1 -34.91 -22.18 30.40
N LYS A 2 -33.78 -21.96 29.73
CA LYS A 2 -33.33 -20.65 29.16
C LYS A 2 -31.97 -20.78 28.44
N VAL A 3 -31.06 -21.60 28.96
CA VAL A 3 -29.69 -21.78 28.44
C VAL A 3 -29.65 -22.45 27.06
N ILE A 4 -30.51 -23.45 26.82
CA ILE A 4 -30.56 -24.21 25.55
C ILE A 4 -30.89 -23.30 24.34
N SER A 5 -31.68 -22.25 24.55
CA SER A 5 -32.05 -21.31 23.47
C SER A 5 -30.89 -20.44 22.98
N ALA A 6 -29.86 -20.22 23.81
CA ALA A 6 -28.70 -19.41 23.44
C ALA A 6 -27.74 -20.17 22.51
N ILE A 7 -27.62 -21.49 22.67
CA ILE A 7 -26.68 -22.33 21.91
C ILE A 7 -27.17 -22.53 20.46
N LEU A 8 -28.48 -22.63 20.25
CA LEU A 8 -29.08 -22.83 18.92
C LEU A 8 -28.89 -21.61 17.99
N CYS A 9 -28.89 -20.38 18.52
CA CYS A 9 -28.63 -19.19 17.70
C CYS A 9 -27.20 -19.11 17.17
N SER A 10 -26.20 -19.63 17.91
CA SER A 10 -24.78 -19.49 17.54
C SER A 10 -24.39 -20.33 16.32
N VAL A 11 -24.99 -21.52 16.16
CA VAL A 11 -24.61 -22.49 15.12
C VAL A 11 -25.13 -22.07 13.74
N VAL A 12 -26.33 -21.47 13.67
CA VAL A 12 -26.94 -21.02 12.40
C VAL A 12 -26.15 -19.87 11.77
N ALA A 13 -25.66 -18.93 12.59
CA ALA A 13 -24.85 -17.81 12.11
C ALA A 13 -23.49 -18.26 11.54
N ALA A 14 -22.84 -19.24 12.17
CA ALA A 14 -21.57 -19.79 11.69
C ALA A 14 -21.70 -20.56 10.36
N GLY A 15 -22.81 -21.29 10.17
CA GLY A 15 -23.05 -22.05 8.93
C GLY A 15 -23.24 -21.16 7.69
N ILE A 16 -23.95 -20.04 7.82
CA ILE A 16 -24.24 -19.14 6.69
C ILE A 16 -22.96 -18.43 6.20
N ALA A 17 -22.05 -18.07 7.11
CA ALA A 17 -20.79 -17.43 6.75
C ALA A 17 -19.86 -18.30 5.89
N ALA A 18 -19.93 -19.63 6.03
CA ALA A 18 -19.05 -20.57 5.33
C ALA A 18 -19.49 -20.87 3.88
N CYS A 19 -20.77 -20.69 3.54
CA CYS A 19 -21.30 -20.99 2.20
C CYS A 19 -21.25 -19.80 1.23
N CYS A 20 -20.97 -18.59 1.72
CA CYS A 20 -20.81 -17.40 0.88
C CYS A 20 -19.39 -17.31 0.30
N THR A 21 -18.97 -18.31 -0.49
CA THR A 21 -17.82 -18.16 -1.40
C THR A 21 -18.20 -17.27 -2.57
N GLY A 22 -18.48 -16.00 -2.27
CA GLY A 22 -18.64 -14.97 -3.29
C GLY A 22 -17.34 -14.86 -4.06
N THR A 23 -17.38 -15.10 -5.37
CA THR A 23 -16.29 -14.75 -6.26
C THR A 23 -16.18 -13.22 -6.27
N ALA A 24 -15.34 -12.68 -5.40
CA ALA A 24 -14.97 -11.27 -5.40
C ALA A 24 -14.26 -11.01 -6.72
N SER A 25 -15.03 -10.58 -7.72
CA SER A 25 -14.55 -10.29 -9.07
C SER A 25 -13.82 -8.96 -9.04
N ALA A 26 -12.60 -8.98 -8.49
CA ALA A 26 -11.79 -7.78 -8.41
C ALA A 26 -11.49 -7.26 -9.81
N THR A 27 -11.94 -6.06 -10.10
CA THR A 27 -11.59 -5.36 -11.34
C THR A 27 -10.10 -5.07 -11.25
N GLY A 28 -9.32 -5.75 -12.10
CA GLY A 28 -7.87 -5.65 -12.11
C GLY A 28 -7.38 -4.79 -13.26
N VAL A 29 -6.65 -3.72 -12.94
CA VAL A 29 -5.91 -2.90 -13.92
C VAL A 29 -4.45 -2.82 -13.53
N GLN A 30 -3.56 -2.95 -14.51
CA GLN A 30 -2.11 -2.96 -14.31
C GLN A 30 -1.45 -2.00 -15.30
N CYS A 31 -0.56 -1.17 -14.78
CA CYS A 31 0.16 -0.15 -15.53
C CYS A 31 1.67 -0.38 -15.35
N SER A 32 2.42 -0.26 -16.45
CA SER A 32 3.87 -0.41 -16.47
C SER A 32 4.44 0.65 -17.41
N ALA A 33 5.43 1.40 -16.95
CA ALA A 33 6.05 2.47 -17.71
C ALA A 33 7.57 2.54 -17.49
N ARG A 34 8.26 2.92 -18.56
CA ARG A 34 9.71 3.08 -18.68
C ARG A 34 9.99 4.04 -19.85
N ASP A 35 11.23 4.48 -20.01
CA ASP A 35 11.74 5.11 -21.24
C ASP A 35 10.91 6.32 -21.74
N GLY A 36 10.38 7.13 -20.80
CA GLY A 36 9.57 8.32 -21.08
C GLY A 36 8.06 8.08 -21.13
N ALA A 37 7.60 6.83 -20.98
CA ALA A 37 6.17 6.50 -21.03
C ALA A 37 5.39 6.98 -19.78
N ASP A 38 4.12 7.33 -19.99
CA ASP A 38 3.10 7.53 -18.95
C ASP A 38 1.85 6.76 -19.37
N VAL A 39 1.43 5.80 -18.55
CA VAL A 39 0.31 4.89 -18.83
C VAL A 39 -0.69 5.03 -17.69
N THR A 40 -1.93 5.38 -18.02
CA THR A 40 -3.05 5.46 -17.08
C THR A 40 -4.21 4.61 -17.60
N ILE A 41 -4.79 3.78 -16.74
CA ILE A 41 -5.99 2.98 -17.03
C ILE A 41 -7.00 3.23 -15.91
N VAL A 42 -8.25 3.51 -16.27
CA VAL A 42 -9.36 3.70 -15.34
C VAL A 42 -10.49 2.75 -15.75
N ALA A 43 -10.94 1.92 -14.81
CA ALA A 43 -12.00 0.93 -14.99
C ALA A 43 -12.98 1.03 -13.81
N GLY A 44 -14.03 1.85 -13.97
CA GLY A 44 -14.97 2.14 -12.90
C GLY A 44 -14.30 2.85 -11.72
N THR A 45 -14.39 2.26 -10.54
CA THR A 45 -13.72 2.72 -9.31
C THR A 45 -12.27 2.27 -9.17
N THR A 46 -11.78 1.43 -10.10
CA THR A 46 -10.40 0.92 -10.09
C THR A 46 -9.54 1.73 -11.05
N ALA A 47 -8.32 2.07 -10.65
CA ALA A 47 -7.39 2.77 -11.53
C ALA A 47 -5.94 2.33 -11.31
N CYS A 48 -5.14 2.43 -12.38
CA CYS A 48 -3.69 2.45 -12.28
C CYS A 48 -3.10 3.63 -13.05
N ARG A 49 -1.96 4.14 -12.58
CA ARG A 49 -1.06 4.98 -13.38
C ARG A 49 0.40 4.63 -13.10
N ALA A 50 1.18 4.49 -14.16
CA ALA A 50 2.63 4.31 -14.10
C ALA A 50 3.30 5.32 -15.02
N ALA A 51 4.29 6.07 -14.53
CA ALA A 51 5.10 6.99 -15.35
C ALA A 51 6.59 6.73 -15.13
N GLY A 52 7.36 6.50 -16.20
CA GLY A 52 8.79 6.19 -16.15
C GLY A 52 9.59 7.25 -16.89
N VAL A 53 10.35 8.06 -16.16
CA VAL A 53 11.14 9.19 -16.68
C VAL A 53 12.64 8.92 -16.43
N ASP A 54 13.54 9.42 -17.28
CA ASP A 54 15.01 9.32 -17.11
C ASP A 54 15.51 7.94 -16.63
N SER A 55 15.32 6.88 -17.43
CA SER A 55 15.64 5.47 -17.10
C SER A 55 14.88 4.83 -15.91
N GLY A 56 13.95 5.54 -15.26
CA GLY A 56 13.12 5.00 -14.18
C GLY A 56 12.12 3.94 -14.65
N GLN A 57 11.84 2.95 -13.79
CA GLN A 57 10.84 1.90 -14.04
C GLN A 57 9.67 1.99 -13.05
N ALA A 58 8.47 2.29 -13.54
CA ALA A 58 7.26 2.39 -12.73
C ALA A 58 6.31 1.22 -13.01
N ARG A 59 5.74 0.66 -11.94
CA ARG A 59 4.68 -0.35 -12.01
C ARG A 59 3.61 -0.05 -10.97
N SER A 60 2.34 -0.15 -11.37
CA SER A 60 1.22 0.00 -10.44
C SER A 60 0.06 -0.91 -10.79
N ALA A 61 -0.74 -1.22 -9.80
CA ALA A 61 -1.93 -2.06 -9.95
C ALA A 61 -3.08 -1.55 -9.08
N GLY A 62 -4.28 -1.57 -9.66
CA GLY A 62 -5.54 -1.45 -8.94
C GLY A 62 -6.27 -2.80 -8.98
N LEU A 63 -6.68 -3.30 -7.81
CA LEU A 63 -7.46 -4.54 -7.63
C LEU A 63 -8.69 -4.19 -6.79
N ASP A 64 -9.76 -3.69 -7.43
CA ASP A 64 -10.82 -2.89 -6.79
C ASP A 64 -10.29 -1.65 -6.04
N GLY A 65 -9.13 -1.12 -6.42
CA GLY A 65 -8.47 0.00 -5.75
C GLY A 65 -7.66 0.88 -6.71
N VAL A 66 -6.86 1.79 -6.17
CA VAL A 66 -6.09 2.75 -6.96
C VAL A 66 -4.59 2.57 -6.74
N GLY A 67 -3.86 2.22 -7.81
CA GLY A 67 -2.39 2.16 -7.82
C GLY A 67 -1.78 3.34 -8.59
N TYR A 68 -0.81 4.03 -8.02
CA TYR A 68 -0.05 5.09 -8.71
C TYR A 68 1.44 4.86 -8.52
N ALA A 69 2.29 4.99 -9.56
CA ALA A 69 3.76 4.92 -9.49
C ALA A 69 4.44 5.87 -10.50
N LYS A 70 5.61 6.44 -10.17
CA LYS A 70 6.22 7.53 -11.00
C LYS A 70 7.77 7.61 -10.96
N ALA A 71 8.43 6.54 -11.41
CA ALA A 71 9.88 6.44 -11.35
C ALA A 71 10.59 7.51 -12.19
N THR A 72 11.67 8.08 -11.65
CA THR A 72 12.59 8.97 -12.36
C THR A 72 14.05 8.54 -12.09
N ALA A 73 15.04 8.96 -12.89
CA ALA A 73 16.49 8.73 -12.70
C ALA A 73 16.87 7.32 -12.17
N GLY A 74 16.41 6.27 -12.85
CA GLY A 74 16.73 4.88 -12.51
C GLY A 74 16.04 4.31 -11.26
N ALA A 75 15.12 5.04 -10.63
CA ALA A 75 14.30 4.51 -9.53
C ALA A 75 13.42 3.32 -9.98
N ILE A 76 13.03 2.46 -9.03
CA ILE A 76 12.07 1.38 -9.26
C ILE A 76 10.87 1.63 -8.36
N ALA A 77 9.72 1.96 -8.95
CA ALA A 77 8.56 2.52 -8.26
C ALA A 77 7.38 1.54 -8.29
N LEU A 78 6.82 1.21 -7.12
CA LEU A 78 5.76 0.18 -6.95
C LEU A 78 4.57 0.71 -6.13
N GLY A 79 3.40 0.90 -6.77
CA GLY A 79 2.17 1.36 -6.09
C GLY A 79 0.95 0.46 -6.32
N ILE A 80 0.39 -0.11 -5.25
CA ILE A 80 -0.70 -1.10 -5.31
C ILE A 80 -1.89 -0.68 -4.43
N GLY A 81 -3.07 -0.52 -5.03
CA GLY A 81 -4.34 -0.34 -4.32
C GLY A 81 -5.23 -1.57 -4.43
N VAL A 82 -5.72 -2.09 -3.30
CA VAL A 82 -6.52 -3.32 -3.22
C VAL A 82 -7.80 -3.08 -2.40
N SER A 83 -8.95 -3.61 -2.82
CA SER A 83 -10.19 -3.67 -2.02
C SER A 83 -10.68 -2.29 -1.50
N GLY A 84 -10.63 -1.27 -2.35
CA GLY A 84 -10.94 0.13 -2.01
C GLY A 84 -9.74 0.95 -1.53
N GLY A 85 -8.60 0.28 -1.28
CA GLY A 85 -7.37 0.92 -0.82
C GLY A 85 -6.59 1.60 -1.93
N ILE A 86 -5.72 2.53 -1.55
CA ILE A 86 -4.88 3.30 -2.47
C ILE A 86 -3.40 3.10 -2.13
N GLY A 87 -2.62 2.65 -3.11
CA GLY A 87 -1.16 2.60 -3.05
C GLY A 87 -0.54 3.69 -3.92
N ALA A 88 0.31 4.52 -3.34
CA ALA A 88 0.89 5.67 -4.01
C ALA A 88 2.42 5.59 -4.01
N SER A 89 3.01 5.69 -5.19
CA SER A 89 4.44 5.57 -5.46
C SER A 89 4.91 6.83 -6.24
N GLU A 90 6.01 6.90 -6.99
CA GLU A 90 7.32 7.31 -6.44
C GLU A 90 8.41 7.55 -7.49
N GLY A 91 9.41 8.39 -7.19
CA GLY A 91 10.81 8.02 -7.43
C GLY A 91 11.68 9.10 -8.08
N LEU A 92 12.96 9.14 -7.66
CA LEU A 92 14.14 9.65 -8.37
C LEU A 92 15.32 9.27 -7.47
N THR A 93 15.95 8.09 -7.61
CA THR A 93 16.65 7.32 -6.53
C THR A 93 15.74 6.36 -5.75
N GLY A 94 16.35 5.29 -5.21
CA GLY A 94 15.73 4.23 -4.41
C GLY A 94 14.78 3.24 -5.12
N ILE A 95 14.33 2.25 -4.35
CA ILE A 95 13.23 1.32 -4.59
C ILE A 95 12.15 1.60 -3.54
N PRO A 96 11.38 2.67 -3.70
CA PRO A 96 10.27 2.96 -2.80
C PRO A 96 9.03 2.12 -3.23
N VAL A 97 8.17 1.75 -2.26
CA VAL A 97 7.10 0.74 -2.38
C VAL A 97 5.89 1.10 -1.51
N ALA A 98 4.69 0.97 -2.09
CA ALA A 98 3.43 1.40 -1.49
C ALA A 98 2.26 0.42 -1.68
N VAL A 99 1.58 0.05 -0.58
CA VAL A 99 0.39 -0.82 -0.63
C VAL A 99 -0.72 -0.31 0.29
N GLY A 100 -1.89 0.02 -0.29
CA GLY A 100 -3.13 0.27 0.44
C GLY A 100 -4.14 -0.86 0.22
N MET A 101 -4.67 -1.43 1.30
CA MET A 101 -5.59 -2.58 1.27
C MET A 101 -6.85 -2.33 2.10
N GLY A 102 -8.01 -2.22 1.45
CA GLY A 102 -9.31 -2.10 2.13
C GLY A 102 -9.90 -0.69 2.13
N PRO A 103 -11.13 -0.52 2.63
CA PRO A 103 -11.78 0.77 2.75
C PRO A 103 -11.00 1.70 3.68
N ASP A 104 -10.91 2.97 3.28
CA ASP A 104 -10.16 4.03 3.96
C ASP A 104 -8.66 3.71 4.20
N ALA A 105 -8.13 2.69 3.51
CA ALA A 105 -6.73 2.31 3.57
C ALA A 105 -5.90 3.15 2.58
N PHE A 106 -4.93 3.88 3.11
CA PHE A 106 -4.01 4.68 2.31
C PHE A 106 -2.59 4.23 2.65
N ALA A 107 -1.82 3.82 1.63
CA ALA A 107 -0.81 4.71 1.04
C ALA A 107 0.65 4.23 0.93
N PHE A 108 1.31 5.00 0.05
CA PHE A 108 2.59 5.70 0.21
C PHE A 108 3.90 4.90 0.16
N SER A 109 5.05 5.53 -0.08
CA SER A 109 5.58 6.38 -1.17
C SER A 109 7.04 6.79 -0.74
N SER A 110 7.72 7.47 -1.67
CA SER A 110 8.69 8.58 -1.57
C SER A 110 10.11 8.28 -1.03
N ILE A 111 11.19 8.99 -1.41
CA ILE A 111 11.67 9.66 -2.65
C ILE A 111 13.12 10.16 -2.31
N ALA A 112 13.55 11.31 -2.80
CA ALA A 112 14.84 11.50 -3.45
C ALA A 112 15.75 12.55 -2.80
N GLY A 113 17.04 12.23 -2.64
CA GLY A 113 18.03 13.21 -2.20
C GLY A 113 19.49 12.75 -2.08
N GLU A 114 19.84 11.51 -2.42
CA GLU A 114 21.21 11.12 -2.75
C GLU A 114 21.14 9.87 -3.65
N PRO A 115 21.94 9.75 -4.75
CA PRO A 115 21.85 8.66 -5.72
C PRO A 115 22.31 7.28 -5.22
N ASP A 116 21.62 6.77 -4.21
CA ASP A 116 21.66 5.37 -3.81
C ASP A 116 20.46 4.59 -4.39
N PRO A 117 20.68 3.68 -5.36
CA PRO A 117 19.63 2.78 -5.87
C PRO A 117 19.23 1.70 -4.86
N ARG A 118 19.93 1.55 -3.72
CA ARG A 118 19.64 0.54 -2.68
C ARG A 118 18.68 1.02 -1.59
N ARG A 119 18.39 2.32 -1.52
CA ARG A 119 17.42 2.85 -0.54
C ARG A 119 16.03 2.29 -0.79
N ILE A 120 15.32 1.86 0.25
CA ILE A 120 13.93 1.42 0.21
C ILE A 120 13.11 2.35 1.10
N GLY A 121 12.01 2.87 0.58
CA GLY A 121 10.96 3.51 1.37
C GLY A 121 9.72 2.64 1.28
N LEU A 122 9.33 2.00 2.38
CA LEU A 122 8.19 1.07 2.40
C LEU A 122 7.05 1.67 3.20
N SER A 123 5.84 1.69 2.64
CA SER A 123 4.62 1.88 3.45
C SER A 123 3.48 0.93 3.04
N LEU A 124 2.82 0.39 4.06
CA LEU A 124 1.73 -0.58 3.96
C LEU A 124 0.59 -0.12 4.88
N ALA A 125 -0.65 -0.10 4.39
CA ALA A 125 -1.82 0.18 5.21
C ALA A 125 -2.98 -0.75 4.87
N ALA A 126 -3.67 -1.24 5.89
CA ALA A 126 -4.95 -1.93 5.74
C ALA A 126 -6.14 -1.03 6.17
N ASN A 127 -7.35 -1.60 6.26
CA ASN A 127 -8.61 -0.91 6.58
C ASN A 127 -8.47 0.22 7.61
N GLY A 128 -8.95 1.42 7.27
CA GLY A 128 -8.96 2.60 8.16
C GLY A 128 -7.58 3.00 8.72
N SER A 129 -6.50 2.52 8.11
CA SER A 129 -5.12 2.77 8.51
C SER A 129 -4.40 3.58 7.43
N GLN A 130 -3.39 4.34 7.82
CA GLN A 130 -2.69 5.25 6.92
C GLN A 130 -1.17 5.23 7.17
N ALA A 131 -0.43 4.75 6.19
CA ALA A 131 1.02 4.78 6.11
C ALA A 131 1.50 6.03 5.31
N GLN A 132 2.73 6.53 5.53
CA GLN A 132 3.15 7.92 5.25
C GLN A 132 4.65 8.10 5.68
N VAL A 133 5.33 9.25 5.58
CA VAL A 133 6.07 9.68 4.37
C VAL A 133 7.54 9.22 4.42
N ILE A 134 8.33 9.14 3.32
CA ILE A 134 9.80 8.86 3.28
C ILE A 134 10.49 9.73 2.18
N THR A 135 11.79 10.00 2.26
CA THR A 135 12.38 11.28 1.77
C THR A 135 13.88 11.19 1.49
N ALA A 136 14.54 12.32 1.21
CA ALA A 136 15.99 12.52 1.35
C ALA A 136 16.53 12.26 2.78
N GLU A 137 16.11 13.02 3.80
CA GLU A 137 16.65 12.85 5.17
C GLU A 137 15.70 12.16 6.14
N ARG A 138 14.45 12.60 6.30
CA ARG A 138 13.43 11.92 7.13
C ARG A 138 12.00 12.16 6.67
N SER A 139 11.22 11.09 6.66
CA SER A 139 9.93 11.02 7.35
C SER A 139 9.65 9.53 7.62
N THR A 140 8.66 9.24 8.45
CA THR A 140 8.05 7.91 8.65
C THR A 140 6.77 8.13 9.46
N VAL A 141 5.59 7.82 8.93
CA VAL A 141 4.30 8.03 9.62
C VAL A 141 3.35 6.86 9.33
N CYS A 142 2.65 6.41 10.36
CA CYS A 142 1.90 5.16 10.36
C CYS A 142 0.82 5.28 11.44
N LEU A 143 -0.44 5.11 11.04
CA LEU A 143 -1.64 5.32 11.86
C LEU A 143 -2.71 4.27 11.55
N GLY A 144 -3.65 4.08 12.47
CA GLY A 144 -4.63 2.99 12.45
C GLY A 144 -4.13 1.74 13.18
N ALA A 145 -4.84 0.63 13.02
CA ALA A 145 -4.55 -0.64 13.70
C ALA A 145 -3.86 -1.67 12.79
N ALA A 146 -3.51 -1.31 11.55
CA ALA A 146 -2.82 -2.17 10.60
C ALA A 146 -2.03 -1.32 9.60
N ALA A 147 -0.90 -0.76 10.04
CA ALA A 147 -0.01 0.01 9.17
C ALA A 147 1.47 -0.26 9.47
N LEU A 148 2.32 -0.06 8.45
CA LEU A 148 3.78 -0.07 8.52
C LEU A 148 4.32 1.10 7.68
N ALA A 149 5.34 1.78 8.19
CA ALA A 149 6.18 2.70 7.42
C ALA A 149 7.66 2.46 7.80
N TRP A 150 8.58 2.44 6.84
CA TRP A 150 10.01 2.15 7.07
C TRP A 150 10.96 2.75 6.01
N ASP A 151 11.92 3.57 6.47
CA ASP A 151 13.03 4.09 5.66
C ASP A 151 14.31 3.27 5.88
N SER A 152 14.80 2.62 4.82
CA SER A 152 15.99 1.79 4.91
C SER A 152 17.30 2.56 5.08
N ARG A 153 17.34 3.88 4.77
CA ARG A 153 18.57 4.68 4.93
C ARG A 153 18.81 5.02 6.40
N THR A 154 17.75 5.43 7.10
CA THR A 154 17.83 5.90 8.49
C THR A 154 17.44 4.86 9.53
N GLY A 155 16.83 3.74 9.12
CA GLY A 155 16.24 2.77 10.03
C GLY A 155 14.97 3.26 10.72
N ALA A 156 14.49 4.47 10.40
CA ALA A 156 13.25 5.00 10.95
C ALA A 156 12.09 4.09 10.55
N ALA A 157 11.31 3.64 11.53
CA ALA A 157 10.20 2.73 11.32
C ALA A 157 9.04 3.05 12.26
N CYS A 158 7.82 2.78 11.81
CA CYS A 158 6.65 2.73 12.67
C CYS A 158 5.73 1.58 12.23
N LEU A 159 5.40 0.71 13.17
CA LEU A 159 4.47 -0.41 13.02
C LEU A 159 3.28 -0.17 13.93
N ALA A 160 2.06 -0.28 13.41
CA ALA A 160 0.82 -0.20 14.18
C ALA A 160 -0.03 -1.45 13.95
N THR A 161 -0.43 -2.10 15.04
CA THR A 161 -1.26 -3.32 15.08
C THR A 161 -2.42 -3.11 16.07
N PRO A 162 -3.39 -4.03 16.17
CA PRO A 162 -4.44 -3.95 17.20
C PRO A 162 -3.89 -4.08 18.63
N LEU A 163 -2.65 -4.55 18.80
CA LEU A 163 -1.99 -4.73 20.10
C LEU A 163 -1.20 -3.48 20.56
N GLY A 164 -0.98 -2.52 19.68
CA GLY A 164 -0.19 -1.32 19.98
C GLY A 164 0.62 -0.81 18.78
N SER A 165 1.47 0.19 19.05
CA SER A 165 2.37 0.78 18.07
C SER A 165 3.82 0.79 18.56
N TRP A 166 4.75 0.51 17.65
CA TRP A 166 6.19 0.51 17.89
C TRP A 166 6.85 1.50 16.93
N ARG A 167 7.88 2.18 17.40
CA ARG A 167 8.64 3.17 16.62
C ARG A 167 10.13 2.93 16.80
N ALA A 168 10.84 2.81 15.68
CA ALA A 168 12.29 2.90 15.64
C ALA A 168 12.65 4.35 15.22
N PRO A 169 13.44 5.09 16.02
CA PRO A 169 13.94 6.40 15.61
C PRO A 169 15.01 6.25 14.52
N ALA A 170 15.19 7.31 13.73
CA ALA A 170 16.31 7.40 12.79
C ALA A 170 17.67 7.32 13.52
N THR A 171 18.55 6.41 13.09
CA THR A 171 19.97 6.46 13.42
C THR A 171 20.72 7.40 12.47
N PRO A 172 21.67 8.21 12.97
CA PRO A 172 22.50 9.10 12.15
C PRO A 172 23.60 8.35 11.38
#